data_AF-A0A1Q7II98-F1
#
_entry.id   AF-A0A1Q7II98-F1
#
_cell.length_a   1.000
_cell.length_b   1.000
_cell.length_c   1.000
_cell.angle_alpha   90.00
_cell.angle_beta   90.00
_cell.angle_gamma   90.00
#
_symmetry.space_group_name_H-M   'P 1'
#
loop_
_entity.id
_entity.type
_entity.pdbx_description
1 polymer ?
#
loop_
_entity_poly.entity_id
_entity_poly.type
_entity_poly.pdbx_seq_one_letter_code
_entity_poly.pdbx_strand_id
1 'polypeptide(L)'
;MTDDPPPAKFVVEIFSPEKPPPTAKQYVDELKGVAGGKQIARMKKEAVACPVLNKTVSFVQCFACPNFIRRVKGNVDCRGLPLSTS
;
A
#
# COMPACT_ATOMS: atom_id res chain seq x y z
N MET A 1 -24.16 12.34 -9.71
CA MET A 1 -23.61 12.79 -8.41
C MET A 1 -22.17 12.32 -8.40
N THR A 2 -21.22 13.25 -8.49
CA THR A 2 -19.79 12.92 -8.53
C THR A 2 -19.38 12.53 -7.11
N ASP A 3 -19.19 11.23 -6.89
CA ASP A 3 -18.61 10.72 -5.65
C ASP A 3 -17.11 11.01 -5.71
N ASP A 4 -16.73 12.24 -5.37
CA ASP A 4 -15.32 12.59 -5.21
C ASP A 4 -14.75 11.67 -4.12
N PRO A 5 -13.74 10.84 -4.43
CA PRO A 5 -13.16 9.96 -3.44
C PRO A 5 -12.66 10.81 -2.26
N PRO A 6 -12.81 10.32 -1.01
CA PRO A 6 -12.42 11.07 0.17
C PRO A 6 -10.99 11.62 0.00
N PRO A 7 -10.74 12.90 0.32
CA PRO A 7 -9.48 13.55 0.03
C PRO A 7 -8.33 12.79 0.70
N ALA A 8 -7.31 12.49 -0.08
CA ALA A 8 -6.09 11.85 0.42
C ALA A 8 -5.40 12.80 1.41
N LYS A 9 -5.19 12.36 2.65
CA LYS A 9 -4.45 13.12 3.65
C LYS A 9 -2.95 13.09 3.37
N PHE A 10 -2.46 11.97 2.86
CA PHE A 10 -1.07 11.80 2.46
C PHE A 10 -0.98 11.26 1.04
N VAL A 11 0.05 11.72 0.32
CA VAL A 11 0.47 11.15 -0.96
C VAL A 11 1.89 10.65 -0.76
N VAL A 12 2.11 9.35 -0.93
CA VAL A 12 3.43 8.73 -0.70
C VAL A 12 3.95 8.03 -1.93
N GLU A 13 5.24 8.20 -2.21
CA GLU A 13 5.89 7.60 -3.37
C GLU A 13 6.14 6.11 -3.16
N ILE A 14 5.91 5.33 -4.21
CA ILE A 14 6.28 3.91 -4.29
C ILE A 14 7.70 3.83 -4.84
N PHE A 15 8.60 3.24 -4.07
CA PHE A 15 9.99 3.01 -4.46
C PHE A 15 10.33 1.52 -4.41
N SER A 16 11.42 1.13 -5.10
CA SER A 16 11.93 -0.25 -5.08
C SER A 16 13.25 -0.28 -4.31
N PRO A 17 13.25 -0.64 -3.01
CA PRO A 17 14.48 -0.75 -2.23
C PRO A 17 15.33 -1.93 -2.70
N GLU A 18 16.65 -1.84 -2.50
CA GLU A 18 17.58 -2.97 -2.76
C GLU A 18 17.20 -4.22 -1.97
N LYS A 19 16.71 -4.04 -0.73
CA LYS A 19 16.19 -5.09 0.14
C LYS A 19 14.72 -4.80 0.46
N PRO A 20 13.77 -5.53 -0.15
CA PRO A 20 12.35 -5.35 0.13
C PRO A 20 12.01 -5.68 1.59
N PRO A 21 11.17 -4.86 2.25
CA PRO A 21 10.68 -5.19 3.59
C PRO A 21 9.89 -6.52 3.56
N PRO A 22 9.96 -7.31 4.64
CA PRO A 22 9.26 -8.59 4.71
C PRO A 22 7.76 -8.36 4.55
N THR A 23 7.15 -9.14 3.65
CA THR A 23 5.70 -9.11 3.43
C THR A 23 5.08 -10.32 4.10
N ALA A 24 4.23 -10.10 5.10
CA ALA A 24 3.49 -11.18 5.74
C ALA A 24 2.58 -11.91 4.72
N LYS A 25 2.47 -13.22 4.85
CA LYS A 25 1.70 -14.07 3.93
C LYS A 25 0.23 -13.66 3.84
N GLN A 26 -0.36 -13.21 4.94
CA GLN A 26 -1.74 -12.71 5.02
C GLN A 26 -2.05 -11.64 3.95
N TYR A 27 -1.18 -10.63 3.80
CA TYR A 27 -1.38 -9.55 2.83
C TYR A 27 -1.23 -10.02 1.38
N VAL A 28 -0.43 -11.06 1.15
CA VAL A 28 -0.29 -11.68 -0.18
C VAL A 28 -1.54 -12.48 -0.52
N ASP A 29 -2.11 -13.17 0.47
CA ASP A 29 -3.30 -13.98 0.30
C ASP A 29 -4.53 -13.11 0.01
N GLU A 30 -4.64 -11.94 0.64
CA GLU A 30 -5.68 -10.94 0.34
C GLU A 30 -5.62 -10.41 -1.11
N LEU A 31 -4.44 -10.45 -1.75
CA LEU A 31 -4.28 -10.05 -3.16
C LEU A 31 -4.64 -11.15 -4.15
N LYS A 32 -4.74 -12.41 -3.71
CA LYS A 32 -5.06 -13.52 -4.61
C LYS A 32 -6.50 -13.36 -5.11
N GLY A 33 -6.65 -13.32 -6.44
CA GLY A 33 -7.95 -13.07 -7.08
C GLY A 33 -8.24 -11.60 -7.38
N VAL A 34 -7.52 -10.66 -6.74
CA VAL A 34 -7.59 -9.22 -7.07
C VAL A 34 -6.53 -8.86 -8.12
N ALA A 35 -5.31 -9.40 -7.97
CA ALA A 35 -4.19 -9.14 -8.87
C ALA A 35 -3.60 -10.45 -9.42
N GLY A 36 -3.07 -10.40 -10.64
CA GLY A 36 -2.39 -11.54 -11.25
C GLY A 36 -1.06 -11.86 -10.56
N GLY A 37 -0.63 -13.13 -10.57
CA GLY A 37 0.60 -13.57 -9.88
C GLY A 37 1.86 -12.78 -10.28
N LYS A 38 1.99 -12.39 -11.56
CA LYS A 38 3.10 -11.54 -12.04
C LYS A 38 3.05 -10.13 -11.43
N GLN A 39 1.87 -9.54 -11.29
CA GLN A 39 1.71 -8.23 -10.66
C GLN A 39 2.04 -8.29 -9.17
N ILE A 40 1.54 -9.31 -8.46
CA ILE A 40 1.87 -9.53 -7.05
C ILE A 40 3.39 -9.69 -6.86
N ALA A 41 4.07 -10.43 -7.73
CA ALA A 41 5.52 -10.58 -7.67
C ALA A 41 6.28 -9.25 -7.84
N ARG A 42 5.76 -8.34 -8.68
CA ARG A 42 6.31 -6.98 -8.82
C ARG A 42 6.05 -6.14 -7.58
N MET A 43 4.81 -6.14 -7.07
CA MET A 43 4.40 -5.39 -5.88
C MET A 43 5.21 -5.78 -4.63
N LYS A 44 5.61 -7.05 -4.51
CA LYS A 44 6.47 -7.52 -3.41
C LYS A 44 7.86 -6.87 -3.39
N LYS A 45 8.33 -6.32 -4.51
CA LYS A 45 9.61 -5.60 -4.61
C LYS A 45 9.45 -4.09 -4.38
N GLU A 46 8.21 -3.61 -4.34
CA GLU A 46 7.88 -2.22 -4.12
C GLU A 46 7.65 -1.97 -2.61
N ALA A 47 7.94 -0.75 -2.15
CA ALA A 47 7.78 -0.30 -0.78
C ALA A 47 7.29 1.16 -0.73
N VAL A 48 6.75 1.56 0.41
CA VAL A 48 6.33 2.93 0.69
C VAL A 48 6.79 3.32 2.10
N ALA A 49 7.09 4.60 2.30
CA ALA A 49 7.29 5.17 3.63
C ALA A 49 5.91 5.47 4.24
N CYS A 50 5.44 4.60 5.14
CA CYS A 50 4.11 4.75 5.73
C CYS A 50 4.10 5.92 6.73
N PRO A 51 3.27 6.96 6.52
CA PRO A 51 3.23 8.13 7.38
C PRO A 51 2.43 7.89 8.68
N VAL A 52 1.66 6.79 8.73
CA VAL A 52 0.87 6.42 9.92
C VAL A 52 1.68 5.55 10.87
N LEU A 53 2.45 4.60 10.32
CA LEU A 53 3.29 3.68 11.11
C LEU A 53 4.72 4.19 11.31
N ASN A 54 5.08 5.32 10.71
CA ASN A 54 6.44 5.91 10.72
C ASN A 54 7.54 4.90 10.37
N LYS A 55 7.27 4.02 9.40
CA LYS A 55 8.22 3.01 8.93
C LYS A 55 8.02 2.67 7.46
N THR A 56 9.06 2.13 6.84
CA THR A 56 8.96 1.55 5.50
C THR A 56 8.19 0.23 5.57
N VAL A 57 7.14 0.10 4.76
CA VAL A 57 6.35 -1.13 4.62
C VAL A 57 6.36 -1.57 3.16
N SER A 58 6.09 -2.85 2.90
CA SER A 58 5.95 -3.32 1.53
C SER A 58 4.71 -2.71 0.89
N PHE A 59 4.76 -2.50 -0.43
CA PHE A 59 3.61 -1.98 -1.15
C PHE A 59 2.42 -2.94 -1.07
N VAL A 60 2.66 -4.25 -0.99
CA VAL A 60 1.62 -5.26 -0.76
C VAL A 60 0.89 -5.03 0.57
N GLN A 61 1.63 -4.78 1.66
CA GLN A 61 1.02 -4.43 2.95
C GLN A 61 0.25 -3.11 2.87
N CYS A 62 0.82 -2.11 2.17
CA CYS A 62 0.14 -0.83 1.98
C CYS A 62 -1.16 -0.97 1.18
N PHE A 63 -1.17 -1.78 0.14
CA PHE A 63 -2.36 -2.03 -0.69
C PHE A 63 -3.50 -2.67 0.11
N ALA A 64 -3.17 -3.60 1.01
CA ALA A 64 -4.12 -4.24 1.92
C ALA A 64 -4.59 -3.33 3.08
N CYS A 65 -4.01 -2.14 3.25
CA CYS A 65 -4.29 -1.27 4.38
C CYS A 65 -5.66 -0.58 4.22
N PRO A 66 -6.46 -0.43 5.30
CA PRO A 66 -7.70 0.36 5.26
C PRO A 66 -7.46 1.85 4.99
N ASN A 67 -6.22 2.33 5.03
CA ASN A 67 -5.87 3.69 4.62
C ASN A 67 -5.61 3.82 3.11
N PHE A 68 -5.50 2.73 2.36
CA PHE A 68 -5.26 2.77 0.92
C PHE A 68 -6.49 3.29 0.18
N ILE A 69 -6.30 4.35 -0.62
CA ILE A 69 -7.35 4.88 -1.51
C ILE A 69 -7.10 4.37 -2.92
N ARG A 70 -5.94 4.69 -3.50
CA ARG A 70 -5.56 4.29 -4.87
C ARG A 70 -4.07 4.49 -5.12
N ARG A 71 -3.58 3.89 -6.20
CA ARG A 71 -2.25 4.16 -6.79
C ARG A 71 -2.39 5.02 -8.04
N VAL A 72 -1.72 6.17 -8.09
CA VAL A 72 -1.72 7.09 -9.23
C VAL A 72 -0.29 7.48 -9.58
N LYS A 73 0.15 7.17 -10.82
CA LYS A 73 1.48 7.55 -11.34
C LYS A 73 2.66 7.25 -10.39
N GLY A 74 2.64 6.09 -9.73
CA GLY A 74 3.71 5.70 -8.79
C GLY A 74 3.56 6.24 -7.37
N ASN A 75 2.48 6.96 -7.07
CA ASN A 75 2.15 7.42 -5.72
C ASN A 75 0.93 6.68 -5.16
N VAL A 76 0.85 6.60 -3.84
CA VAL A 76 -0.30 6.10 -3.10
C VAL A 76 -1.00 7.26 -2.42
N ASP A 77 -2.29 7.37 -2.72
CA ASP A 77 -3.21 8.23 -1.99
C ASP A 77 -3.64 7.50 -0.71
N CYS A 78 -3.42 8.12 0.45
CA CYS A 78 -3.60 7.53 1.76
C CYS A 78 -4.55 8.37 2.62
N ARG A 79 -5.55 7.72 3.25
CA ARG A 79 -6.53 8.37 4.15
C ARG A 79 -5.88 8.92 5.42
N GLY A 80 -4.79 8.31 5.89
CA GLY A 80 -4.03 8.79 7.04
C GLY A 80 -4.77 8.75 8.38
N LEU A 81 -5.72 7.82 8.53
CA LEU A 81 -6.42 7.53 9.78
C LEU A 81 -5.52 6.70 10.69
N PRO A 82 -5.62 6.87 12.03
CA PRO A 82 -4.89 6.03 12.98
C PRO A 82 -5.19 4.56 12.74
N LEU A 83 -4.14 3.74 12.67
CA LEU A 83 -4.28 2.28 12.68
C LEU A 83 -4.26 1.82 14.13
N SER A 84 -5.35 1.22 14.59
CA SER A 84 -5.38 0.55 15.88
C SER A 84 -4.45 -0.66 15.79
N THR A 85 -3.20 -0.50 16.21
CA THR A 85 -2.31 -1.64 16.47
C THR A 85 -2.79 -2.29 17.77
N SER A 86 -3.78 -3.17 17.67
CA SER A 86 -4.14 -4.13 18.73
C SER A 86 -3.17 -5.29 18.74
#